data_AF-A0A091DPE3-F1
#
_entry.id   AF-A0A091DPE3-F1
#
_cell.length_a   1.000
_cell.length_b   1.000
_cell.length_c   1.000
_cell.angle_alpha   90.00
_cell.angle_beta   90.00
_cell.angle_gamma   90.00
#
_symmetry.space_group_name_H-M   'P 1'
#
loop_
_entity.id
_entity.type
_entity.pdbx_description
1 polymer ?
#
loop_
_entity_poly.entity_id
_entity_poly.type
_entity_poly.pdbx_seq_one_letter_code
_entity_poly.pdbx_strand_id
1 'polypeptide(L)'
;MLSHFKFKEYCPMVFQNLWESFGIHDQDFQNYLTRSAPLPSDSQARSEARFHTSHNKRYVITTITSEDVAEMHNILKKYSSV
;
A
#
# COMPACT_ATOMS: atom_id res chain seq x y z
N MET A 1 -6.20 5.44 20.35
CA MET A 1 -6.26 4.14 19.64
C MET A 1 -7.71 3.72 19.58
N LEU A 2 -8.22 3.28 18.43
CA LEU A 2 -9.62 2.85 18.32
C LEU A 2 -9.81 1.55 19.12
N SER A 3 -10.83 1.49 19.96
CA SER A 3 -11.08 0.34 20.83
C SER A 3 -11.52 -0.91 20.05
N HIS A 4 -12.05 -0.73 18.83
CA HIS A 4 -12.51 -1.82 17.97
C HIS A 4 -12.14 -1.56 16.51
N PHE A 5 -11.05 -2.17 16.04
CA PHE A 5 -10.70 -2.21 14.63
C PHE A 5 -10.17 -3.60 14.24
N LYS A 6 -10.30 -3.96 12.97
CA LYS A 6 -9.70 -5.16 12.38
C LYS A 6 -8.73 -4.74 11.28
N PHE A 7 -7.63 -5.46 11.17
CA PHE A 7 -6.61 -5.23 10.16
C PHE A 7 -6.31 -6.55 9.45
N LYS A 8 -6.07 -6.50 8.14
CA LYS A 8 -5.76 -7.66 7.31
C LYS A 8 -4.71 -7.28 6.27
N GLU A 9 -3.67 -8.10 6.21
CA GLU A 9 -2.67 -8.05 5.14
C GLU A 9 -2.93 -9.19 4.16
N TYR A 10 -2.81 -8.88 2.87
CA TYR A 10 -2.99 -9.86 1.81
C TYR A 10 -1.61 -10.36 1.36
N CYS A 11 -1.43 -11.69 1.33
CA CYS A 11 -0.22 -12.33 0.79
C CYS A 11 1.11 -11.74 1.33
N PRO A 12 1.33 -11.66 2.65
CA PRO A 12 2.44 -10.90 3.24
C PRO A 12 3.81 -11.30 2.69
N MET A 13 4.09 -12.61 2.53
CA MET A 13 5.35 -13.08 1.96
C MET A 13 5.57 -12.67 0.51
N VAL A 14 4.50 -12.56 -0.28
CA VAL A 14 4.61 -12.15 -1.69
C VAL A 14 4.95 -10.66 -1.78
N PHE A 15 4.32 -9.83 -0.95
CA PHE A 15 4.63 -8.40 -0.91
C PHE A 15 5.99 -8.11 -0.28
N GLN A 16 6.43 -8.87 0.72
CA GLN A 16 7.78 -8.77 1.26
C GLN A 16 8.84 -9.01 0.15
N ASN A 17 8.71 -10.11 -0.60
CA ASN A 17 9.62 -10.42 -1.71
C ASN A 17 9.59 -9.34 -2.81
N LEU A 18 8.42 -8.76 -3.11
CA LEU A 18 8.29 -7.64 -4.05
C LEU A 18 8.98 -6.37 -3.55
N TRP A 19 8.82 -6.03 -2.27
CA TRP A 19 9.50 -4.85 -1.70
C TRP A 19 11.01 -5.03 -1.72
N GLU A 20 11.50 -6.22 -1.37
CA GLU A 20 12.93 -6.55 -1.46
C GLU A 20 13.46 -6.41 -2.89
N SER A 21 12.72 -6.87 -3.91
CA SER A 21 13.14 -6.71 -5.31
C SER A 21 13.19 -5.25 -5.79
N PHE A 22 12.40 -4.37 -5.15
CA PHE A 22 12.48 -2.91 -5.34
C PHE A 22 13.53 -2.21 -4.46
N GLY A 23 14.32 -2.96 -3.68
CA GLY A 23 15.30 -2.40 -2.74
C GLY A 23 14.67 -1.67 -1.55
N ILE A 24 13.40 -1.97 -1.24
CA ILE A 24 12.67 -1.43 -0.10
C ILE A 24 12.90 -2.37 1.08
N HIS A 25 13.48 -1.85 2.15
CA HIS A 25 13.77 -2.61 3.37
C HIS A 25 12.63 -2.41 4.38
N ASP A 26 12.26 -3.48 5.10
CA ASP A 26 11.13 -3.48 6.04
C ASP A 26 11.20 -2.33 7.06
N GLN A 27 12.38 -2.09 7.63
CA GLN A 27 12.59 -1.03 8.63
C GLN A 27 12.33 0.37 8.06
N ASP A 28 12.77 0.62 6.82
CA ASP A 28 12.57 1.89 6.13
C ASP A 28 11.11 2.07 5.74
N PHE A 29 10.48 1.02 5.18
CA PHE A 29 9.07 1.02 4.82
C PHE A 29 8.19 1.37 6.03
N GLN A 30 8.41 0.69 7.16
CA GLN A 30 7.71 0.97 8.40
C GLN A 30 7.95 2.42 8.85
N ASN A 31 9.21 2.86 8.91
CA ASN A 31 9.54 4.22 9.34
C ASN A 31 8.87 5.29 8.48
N TYR A 32 8.85 5.11 7.16
CA TYR A 32 8.28 6.09 6.25
C TYR A 32 6.75 6.16 6.27
N LEU A 33 6.07 5.09 6.70
CA LEU A 33 4.62 5.04 6.82
C LEU A 33 4.10 5.38 8.22
N THR A 34 4.88 5.14 9.28
CA THR A 34 4.39 5.27 10.66
C THR A 34 5.03 6.39 11.47
N ARG A 35 6.20 6.92 11.08
CA ARG A 35 6.85 8.03 11.81
C ARG A 35 6.04 9.32 11.78
N SER A 36 5.25 9.52 10.73
CA SER A 36 4.35 10.67 10.58
C SER A 36 3.14 10.25 9.76
N ALA A 37 1.97 10.81 10.08
CA ALA A 37 0.74 10.49 9.37
C ALA A 37 0.87 10.84 7.88
N PRO A 38 0.45 9.95 6.96
CA PRO A 38 0.35 10.27 5.54
C PRO A 38 -0.58 11.47 5.28
N LEU A 39 -0.20 12.32 4.34
CA LEU A 39 -0.94 13.53 3.98
C LEU A 39 -1.95 13.23 2.86
N PRO A 40 -3.19 13.75 2.91
CA PRO A 40 -4.10 13.64 1.79
C PRO A 40 -3.52 14.33 0.55
N SER A 41 -3.79 13.76 -0.62
CA SER A 41 -3.37 14.33 -1.91
C SER A 41 -4.59 14.84 -2.67
N ASP A 42 -4.54 16.10 -3.11
CA ASP A 42 -5.59 16.74 -3.93
C ASP A 42 -5.59 16.27 -5.39
N SER A 43 -4.82 15.24 -5.73
CA SER A 43 -4.77 14.63 -7.07
C SER A 43 -6.04 13.82 -7.38
N GLN A 44 -7.21 14.42 -7.17
CA GLN A 44 -8.52 13.94 -7.59
C GLN A 44 -8.89 14.63 -8.89
N ALA A 45 -8.38 14.13 -10.01
CA ALA A 45 -8.90 14.58 -11.29
C ALA A 45 -10.19 13.84 -11.68
N ARG A 46 -10.34 12.52 -11.42
CA ARG A 46 -11.49 11.73 -11.97
C ARG A 46 -11.95 10.45 -11.22
N SER A 47 -11.39 10.09 -10.06
CA SER A 47 -11.73 8.81 -9.38
C SER A 47 -12.21 9.02 -7.94
N GLU A 48 -13.14 8.17 -7.46
CA GLU A 48 -13.60 8.11 -6.06
C GLU A 48 -12.50 7.64 -5.10
N ALA A 49 -11.37 7.15 -5.62
CA ALA A 49 -10.23 6.74 -4.82
C ALA A 49 -9.63 7.93 -4.04
N ARG A 50 -9.46 7.76 -2.73
CA ARG A 50 -8.74 8.70 -1.86
C ARG A 50 -7.26 8.38 -1.90
N PHE A 51 -6.46 9.39 -2.22
CA PHE A 51 -5.01 9.30 -2.25
C PHE A 51 -4.41 9.97 -1.03
N HIS A 52 -3.44 9.30 -0.42
CA HIS A 52 -2.54 9.85 0.58
C HIS A 52 -1.11 9.63 0.13
N THR A 53 -0.21 10.51 0.57
CA THR A 53 1.22 10.40 0.30
C THR A 53 1.96 10.37 1.64
N SER A 54 2.87 9.41 1.78
CA SER A 54 3.82 9.35 2.90
C SER A 54 4.56 10.68 3.05
N HIS A 55 4.96 11.02 4.28
CA HIS A 55 5.60 12.31 4.57
C HIS A 55 6.88 12.56 3.74
N ASN A 56 7.63 11.50 3.43
CA ASN A 56 8.84 11.57 2.59
C ASN A 56 8.55 11.54 1.08
N LYS A 57 7.29 11.47 0.67
CA LYS A 57 6.82 11.38 -0.72
C LYS A 57 7.31 10.15 -1.50
N ARG A 58 7.77 9.09 -0.83
CA ARG A 58 8.21 7.84 -1.50
C ARG A 58 7.08 6.87 -1.79
N TYR A 59 6.03 6.89 -0.96
CA TYR A 59 4.88 5.99 -1.07
C TYR A 59 3.58 6.74 -1.25
N VAL A 60 2.73 6.22 -2.12
CA VAL A 60 1.33 6.61 -2.30
C VAL A 60 0.44 5.52 -1.71
N ILE A 61 -0.55 5.93 -0.93
CA ILE A 61 -1.54 5.06 -0.30
C ILE A 61 -2.88 5.43 -0.90
N THR A 62 -3.53 4.48 -1.56
CA THR A 62 -4.82 4.70 -2.21
C THR A 62 -5.85 3.74 -1.65
N THR A 63 -7.10 4.21 -1.56
CA THR A 63 -8.23 3.32 -1.34
C THR A 63 -8.56 2.57 -2.62
N ILE A 64 -8.77 1.27 -2.51
CA ILE A 64 -9.19 0.38 -3.59
C ILE A 64 -10.45 -0.37 -3.18
N THR A 65 -11.22 -0.83 -4.16
CA THR A 65 -12.45 -1.60 -3.98
C THR A 65 -12.16 -3.08 -3.70
N SER A 66 -13.18 -3.84 -3.29
CA SER A 66 -13.08 -5.30 -3.16
C SER A 66 -12.78 -5.99 -4.50
N GLU A 67 -13.32 -5.44 -5.58
CA GLU A 67 -13.14 -5.87 -6.96
C GLU A 67 -11.67 -5.69 -7.37
N ASP A 68 -11.08 -4.53 -7.06
CA ASP A 68 -9.66 -4.26 -7.30
C ASP A 68 -8.75 -5.24 -6.53
N VAL A 69 -9.11 -5.59 -5.28
CA VAL A 69 -8.36 -6.59 -4.50
C VAL A 69 -8.45 -7.98 -5.14
N ALA A 70 -9.63 -8.36 -5.64
CA ALA A 70 -9.80 -9.63 -6.36
C ALA A 70 -9.00 -9.66 -7.67
N GLU A 71 -9.01 -8.57 -8.43
CA GLU A 71 -8.21 -8.43 -9.64
C GLU A 71 -6.70 -8.46 -9.34
N MET A 72 -6.27 -7.73 -8.30
CA MET A 72 -4.89 -7.79 -7.79
C MET A 72 -4.48 -9.23 -7.52
N HIS A 73 -5.31 -10.04 -6.84
CA HIS A 73 -5.02 -11.45 -6.61
C HIS A 73 -4.88 -12.27 -7.90
N ASN A 74 -5.64 -11.96 -8.94
CA ASN A 74 -5.56 -12.66 -10.24
C ASN A 74 -4.25 -12.36 -10.96
N ILE A 75 -3.75 -11.12 -10.88
CA ILE A 75 -2.52 -10.71 -11.57
C ILE A 75 -1.26 -10.93 -10.73
N LEU A 76 -1.37 -11.05 -9.41
CA LEU A 76 -0.23 -11.05 -8.47
C LEU A 76 0.78 -12.14 -8.81
N LYS A 77 0.32 -13.36 -9.14
CA LYS A 77 1.21 -14.47 -9.51
C LYS A 77 2.08 -14.17 -10.73
N LYS A 78 1.50 -13.51 -11.74
CA LYS A 78 2.22 -13.12 -12.96
C LYS A 78 3.14 -11.93 -12.71
N TYR A 79 2.73 -11.02 -11.83
CA TYR A 79 3.52 -9.85 -11.48
C TYR A 79 4.76 -10.20 -10.65
N SER A 80 4.61 -11.07 -9.65
CA SER A 80 5.70 -11.49 -8.76
C SER A 80 6.66 -12.51 -9.36
N SER A 81 6.39 -12.99 -10.58
CA SER A 81 7.26 -13.92 -11.30
C SER A 81 8.23 -13.22 -12.26
N VAL A 82 8.10 -11.90 -12.40
CA VAL A 82 9.02 -11.02 -13.14
C VAL A 82 10.11 -10.55 -12.19
#